data_AF-A0A3E0Q541-F1
#
_entry.id   AF-A0A3E0Q541-F1
#
_cell.length_a   1.000
_cell.length_b   1.000
_cell.length_c   1.000
_cell.angle_alpha   90.00
_cell.angle_beta   90.00
_cell.angle_gamma   90.00
#
_symmetry.space_group_name_H-M   'P 1'
#
loop_
_entity.id
_entity.type
_entity.pdbx_description
1 polymer ?
#
loop_
_entity_poly.entity_id
_entity_poly.type
_entity_poly.pdbx_seq_one_letter_code
_entity_poly.pdbx_strand_id
1 'polypeptide(L)'
;MHVSPEAPLEFKFHWLNEKGQQTGLLRKKGRFDGTTLVLDDIEVPASVIVHVETRDNRMALSAMTQSGEPATLLLMPTNTRQLKAALDVSRSGVWAEMHREALEKKGLGRTFRSEECPECGATLILSGMPASPQLYCRFCHTLSTIADDLQPPPGEKQLRLCDECGMFSKPRRFTIFYFYFLLVVWGWWSRSTWRCPACMRGEAWKMLAANFVFVLGIPVALVQLFRSYGGTDLAGPFRGLDTGNIKARKGDVGGALQQYRAILERVPHCAGLKYNLGLALLQQGDKSRAADAFAAALDECVNYVPAYAVVRPLYEELGETERLAELKAMWDDEDEAEESQ
;
A
#
# COMPACT_ATOMS: atom_id res chain seq x y z
N MET A 1 -18.58 -12.32 7.65
CA MET A 1 -19.06 -12.09 9.03
C MET A 1 -19.60 -10.67 9.05
N HIS A 2 -20.92 -10.48 9.04
CA HIS A 2 -21.53 -9.15 9.06
C HIS A 2 -21.12 -8.43 10.35
N VAL A 3 -20.29 -7.39 10.23
CA VAL A 3 -19.97 -6.51 11.36
C VAL A 3 -21.16 -5.57 11.54
N SER A 4 -22.10 -5.95 12.43
CA SER A 4 -23.02 -4.99 13.06
C SER A 4 -22.20 -3.84 13.68
N PRO A 5 -22.77 -2.62 13.79
CA PRO A 5 -21.98 -1.42 13.99
C PRO A 5 -21.21 -1.52 15.30
N GLU A 6 -19.89 -1.61 15.18
CA GLU A 6 -18.99 -1.36 16.30
C GLU A 6 -19.39 -0.01 16.91
N ALA A 7 -19.37 0.08 18.23
CA ALA A 7 -19.60 1.33 18.93
C ALA A 7 -18.82 2.47 18.26
N PRO A 8 -19.38 3.69 18.19
CA PRO A 8 -18.76 4.81 17.49
C PRO A 8 -17.31 4.97 17.97
N LEU A 9 -16.38 5.08 17.02
CA LEU A 9 -14.97 5.23 17.30
C LEU A 9 -14.73 6.60 17.90
N GLU A 10 -14.50 6.65 19.21
CA GLU A 10 -14.13 7.87 19.91
C GLU A 10 -12.61 8.02 19.97
N PHE A 11 -12.12 9.22 19.66
CA PHE A 11 -10.70 9.52 19.71
C PHE A 11 -10.43 10.98 20.09
N LYS A 12 -9.19 11.25 20.45
CA LYS A 12 -8.69 12.62 20.63
C LYS A 12 -7.74 12.98 19.50
N PHE A 13 -7.67 14.25 19.11
CA PHE A 13 -6.76 14.71 18.07
C PHE A 13 -6.24 16.14 18.32
N HIS A 14 -5.18 16.53 17.61
CA HIS A 14 -4.77 17.93 17.47
C HIS A 14 -4.98 18.38 16.03
N TRP A 15 -5.40 19.62 15.84
CA TRP A 15 -5.35 20.29 14.55
C TRP A 15 -3.90 20.58 14.15
N LEU A 16 -3.60 20.43 12.86
CA LEU A 16 -2.33 20.76 12.27
C LEU A 16 -2.49 21.91 11.27
N ASN A 17 -1.49 22.78 11.17
CA ASN A 17 -1.40 23.76 10.10
C ASN A 17 -0.85 23.12 8.81
N GLU A 18 -0.75 23.90 7.72
CA GLU A 18 -0.21 23.48 6.43
C GLU A 18 1.25 22.95 6.52
N LYS A 19 2.02 23.41 7.51
CA LYS A 19 3.37 22.92 7.80
C LYS A 19 3.37 21.62 8.63
N GLY A 20 2.19 21.08 8.92
CA GLY A 20 1.97 19.91 9.78
C GLY A 20 2.27 20.17 11.25
N GLN A 21 2.39 21.42 11.70
CA GLN A 21 2.64 21.75 13.11
C GLN A 21 1.31 21.88 13.86
N GLN A 22 1.30 21.46 15.13
CA GLN A 22 0.12 21.56 15.97
C GLN A 22 -0.28 23.02 16.15
N THR A 23 -1.57 23.34 15.98
CA THR A 23 -2.08 24.70 16.14
C THR A 23 -2.45 25.03 17.60
N GLY A 24 -2.60 24.03 18.47
CA GLY A 24 -2.98 24.22 19.87
C GLY A 24 -2.49 23.12 20.82
N LEU A 25 -2.35 23.48 22.09
CA LEU A 25 -1.85 22.62 23.18
C LEU A 25 -2.86 21.55 23.62
N LEU A 26 -4.16 21.87 23.54
CA LEU A 26 -5.23 20.98 23.99
C LEU A 26 -5.69 20.07 22.86
N ARG A 27 -5.99 18.81 23.22
CA ARG A 27 -6.62 17.86 22.31
C ARG A 27 -8.11 18.16 22.16
N LYS A 28 -8.60 18.07 20.93
CA LYS A 28 -10.02 18.10 20.58
C LYS A 28 -10.60 16.68 20.58
N LYS A 29 -11.92 16.58 20.67
CA LYS A 29 -12.66 15.30 20.63
C LYS A 29 -13.09 15.03 19.19
N GLY A 30 -12.83 13.81 18.73
CA GLY A 30 -13.33 13.31 17.46
C GLY A 30 -14.15 12.04 17.67
N ARG A 31 -15.13 11.84 16.80
CA ARG A 31 -16.00 10.65 16.80
C ARG A 31 -16.27 10.24 15.36
N PHE A 32 -16.26 8.94 15.11
CA PHE A 32 -16.70 8.38 13.83
C PHE A 32 -17.72 7.27 14.08
N ASP A 33 -18.94 7.42 13.56
CA ASP A 33 -20.03 6.45 13.77
C ASP A 33 -20.18 5.44 12.63
N GLY A 34 -19.25 5.43 11.67
CA GLY A 34 -19.33 4.60 10.46
C GLY A 34 -19.91 5.35 9.26
N THR A 35 -20.53 6.51 9.45
CA THR A 35 -21.13 7.32 8.39
C THR A 35 -20.66 8.76 8.40
N THR A 36 -20.48 9.35 9.59
CA THR A 36 -20.11 10.74 9.77
C THR A 36 -18.92 10.86 10.71
N LEU A 37 -17.90 11.59 10.26
CA LEU A 37 -16.74 11.95 11.04
C LEU A 37 -16.97 13.32 11.67
N VAL A 38 -17.07 13.35 12.99
CA VAL A 38 -17.19 14.58 13.78
C VAL A 38 -15.82 14.94 14.33
N LEU A 39 -15.35 16.15 14.00
CA LEU A 39 -14.07 16.73 14.42
C LEU A 39 -14.33 18.07 15.12
N ASP A 40 -14.41 18.06 16.45
CA ASP A 40 -14.84 19.23 17.23
C ASP A 40 -16.27 19.64 16.81
N ASP A 41 -16.45 20.79 16.16
CA ASP A 41 -17.74 21.29 15.66
C ASP A 41 -17.95 21.01 14.15
N ILE A 42 -17.01 20.30 13.50
CA ILE A 42 -17.04 20.03 12.06
C ILE A 42 -17.58 18.62 11.82
N GLU A 43 -18.66 18.50 11.07
CA GLU A 43 -19.21 17.22 10.62
C GLU A 43 -18.82 16.96 9.16
N VAL A 44 -18.20 15.81 8.90
CA VAL A 44 -17.75 15.39 7.58
C VAL A 44 -18.36 14.02 7.25
N PRO A 45 -19.35 13.95 6.37
CA PRO A 45 -19.88 12.67 5.89
C PRO A 45 -18.78 11.85 5.21
N ALA A 46 -18.71 10.55 5.49
CA ALA A 46 -17.72 9.66 4.88
C ALA A 46 -17.86 9.60 3.35
N SER A 47 -19.06 9.81 2.84
CA SER A 47 -19.38 9.85 1.41
C SER A 47 -18.63 10.94 0.63
N VAL A 48 -18.31 12.06 1.27
CA VAL A 48 -17.60 13.17 0.61
C VAL A 48 -16.09 13.12 0.81
N ILE A 49 -15.57 12.16 1.58
CA ILE A 49 -14.13 12.02 1.84
C ILE A 49 -13.47 11.32 0.64
N VAL A 50 -12.76 12.09 -0.17
CA VAL A 50 -12.09 11.62 -1.39
C VAL A 50 -10.75 10.98 -1.08
N HIS A 51 -9.98 11.56 -0.15
CA HIS A 51 -8.63 11.10 0.16
C HIS A 51 -8.37 11.06 1.68
N VAL A 52 -7.69 9.99 2.13
CA VAL A 52 -7.18 9.89 3.51
C VAL A 52 -5.75 9.37 3.47
N GLU A 53 -4.80 10.28 3.66
CA GLU A 53 -3.37 9.95 3.73
C GLU A 53 -2.91 9.98 5.18
N THR A 54 -1.99 9.08 5.55
CA THR A 54 -1.42 9.09 6.90
C THR A 54 0.10 8.98 6.86
N ARG A 55 0.76 9.77 7.72
CA ARG A 55 2.19 9.68 7.97
C ARG A 55 2.46 9.73 9.47
N ASP A 56 2.97 8.62 9.99
CA ASP A 56 3.08 8.38 11.43
C ASP A 56 1.72 8.52 12.13
N ASN A 57 1.55 9.55 12.97
CA ASN A 57 0.30 9.84 13.66
C ASN A 57 -0.46 11.02 13.02
N ARG A 58 0.03 11.55 11.90
CA ARG A 58 -0.57 12.66 11.17
C ARG A 58 -1.45 12.12 10.06
N MET A 59 -2.58 12.78 9.85
CA MET A 59 -3.59 12.42 8.86
C MET A 59 -3.94 13.66 8.06
N ALA A 60 -3.94 13.53 6.74
CA ALA A 60 -4.52 14.49 5.82
C ALA A 60 -5.78 13.86 5.25
N LEU A 61 -6.90 14.57 5.40
CA LEU A 61 -8.20 14.15 4.95
C LEU A 61 -8.75 15.20 3.99
N SER A 62 -8.99 14.82 2.75
CA SER A 62 -9.56 15.71 1.73
C SER A 62 -11.02 15.31 1.50
N ALA A 63 -11.92 16.28 1.65
CA ALA A 63 -13.35 16.08 1.49
C ALA A 63 -13.93 17.11 0.52
N MET A 64 -14.86 16.68 -0.34
CA MET A 64 -15.55 17.58 -1.25
C MET A 64 -16.47 18.51 -0.46
N THR A 65 -16.36 19.81 -0.76
CA THR A 65 -17.27 20.81 -0.19
C THR A 65 -18.49 21.02 -1.10
N GLN A 66 -19.47 21.77 -0.62
CA GLN A 66 -20.67 22.12 -1.40
C GLN A 66 -20.34 22.95 -2.65
N SER A 67 -19.21 23.65 -2.69
CA SER A 67 -18.77 24.39 -3.88
C SER A 67 -18.14 23.48 -4.95
N GLY A 68 -17.95 22.19 -4.66
CA GLY A 68 -17.28 21.25 -5.55
C GLY A 68 -15.74 21.30 -5.47
N GLU A 69 -15.17 22.13 -4.60
CA GLU A 69 -13.71 22.15 -4.36
C GLU A 69 -13.35 21.26 -3.15
N PRO A 70 -12.25 20.48 -3.21
CA PRO A 70 -11.81 19.67 -2.08
C PRO A 70 -11.20 20.55 -0.98
N ALA A 71 -11.73 20.43 0.24
CA ALA A 71 -11.12 21.00 1.44
C ALA A 71 -10.26 19.95 2.14
N THR A 72 -9.04 20.32 2.52
CA THR A 72 -8.12 19.42 3.23
C THR A 72 -8.04 19.76 4.72
N LEU A 73 -8.35 18.78 5.56
CA LEU A 73 -8.23 18.82 7.00
C LEU A 73 -6.95 18.08 7.43
N LEU A 74 -6.10 18.76 8.20
CA LEU A 74 -4.87 18.18 8.74
C LEU A 74 -5.03 17.95 10.25
N LEU A 75 -4.93 16.69 10.65
CA LEU A 75 -5.17 16.25 12.02
C LEU A 75 -4.07 15.31 12.50
N MET A 76 -3.87 15.25 13.81
CA MET A 76 -3.02 14.27 14.48
C MET A 76 -3.82 13.47 15.50
N PRO A 77 -4.51 12.38 15.07
CA PRO A 77 -5.30 11.53 15.96
C PRO A 77 -4.45 10.74 16.95
N THR A 78 -5.07 10.34 18.05
CA THR A 78 -4.50 9.43 19.05
C THR A 78 -4.39 7.99 18.55
N ASN A 79 -5.30 7.57 17.67
CA ASN A 79 -5.25 6.27 16.99
C ASN A 79 -5.46 6.41 15.47
N THR A 80 -4.45 6.96 14.79
CA THR A 80 -4.49 7.27 13.36
C THR A 80 -4.77 6.05 12.49
N ARG A 81 -4.21 4.88 12.84
CA ARG A 81 -4.39 3.65 12.06
C ARG A 81 -5.83 3.15 12.10
N GLN A 82 -6.42 3.08 13.30
CA GLN A 82 -7.80 2.60 13.46
C GLN A 82 -8.77 3.56 12.78
N LEU A 83 -8.58 4.87 12.95
CA LEU A 83 -9.41 5.87 12.29
C LEU A 83 -9.31 5.77 10.76
N LYS A 84 -8.08 5.65 10.21
CA LYS A 84 -7.88 5.49 8.76
C LYS A 84 -8.61 4.26 8.24
N ALA A 85 -8.45 3.11 8.90
CA ALA A 85 -9.09 1.87 8.50
C ALA A 85 -10.62 1.98 8.52
N ALA A 86 -11.20 2.57 9.57
CA ALA A 86 -12.65 2.76 9.66
C ALA A 86 -13.19 3.69 8.56
N LEU A 87 -12.49 4.80 8.29
CA LEU A 87 -12.85 5.73 7.21
C LEU A 87 -12.74 5.07 5.83
N ASP A 88 -11.65 4.34 5.56
CA ASP A 88 -11.42 3.65 4.30
C ASP A 88 -12.50 2.60 4.01
N VAL A 89 -12.88 1.81 5.02
CA VAL A 89 -13.96 0.81 4.89
C VAL A 89 -15.29 1.49 4.59
N SER A 90 -15.67 2.48 5.40
CA SER A 90 -16.93 3.20 5.20
C SER A 90 -17.03 3.86 3.83
N ARG A 91 -16.02 4.65 3.44
CA ARG A 91 -16.04 5.35 2.15
C ARG A 91 -16.02 4.38 0.97
N SER A 92 -15.32 3.25 1.09
CA SER A 92 -15.25 2.25 0.01
C SER A 92 -16.61 1.64 -0.30
N GLY A 93 -17.43 1.38 0.73
CA GLY A 93 -18.81 0.91 0.54
C GLY A 93 -19.69 1.96 -0.13
N VAL A 94 -19.57 3.22 0.29
CA VAL A 94 -20.32 4.33 -0.33
C VAL A 94 -19.95 4.48 -1.81
N TRP A 95 -18.66 4.45 -2.13
CA TRP A 95 -18.20 4.55 -3.52
C TRP A 95 -18.68 3.40 -4.39
N ALA A 96 -18.73 2.18 -3.84
CA ALA A 96 -19.28 1.03 -4.54
C ALA A 96 -20.78 1.21 -4.85
N GLU A 97 -21.56 1.74 -3.90
CA GLU A 97 -22.98 2.03 -4.14
C GLU A 97 -23.16 3.12 -5.20
N MET A 98 -22.42 4.23 -5.09
CA MET A 98 -22.47 5.31 -6.08
C MET A 98 -22.11 4.81 -7.49
N HIS A 99 -21.10 3.95 -7.61
CA HIS A 99 -20.72 3.34 -8.88
C HIS A 99 -21.80 2.40 -9.40
N ARG A 100 -22.45 1.61 -8.54
CA ARG A 100 -23.61 0.77 -8.92
C ARG A 100 -24.75 1.63 -9.48
N GLU A 101 -25.15 2.68 -8.76
CA GLU A 101 -26.19 3.60 -9.22
C GLU A 101 -25.83 4.28 -10.56
N ALA A 102 -24.56 4.64 -10.75
CA ALA A 102 -24.07 5.21 -12.00
C ALA A 102 -24.20 4.22 -13.16
N LEU A 103 -23.86 2.94 -12.95
CA LEU A 103 -24.06 1.88 -13.94
C LEU A 103 -25.53 1.61 -14.21
N GLU A 104 -26.40 1.61 -13.19
CA GLU A 104 -27.84 1.46 -13.35
C GLU A 104 -28.44 2.57 -14.23
N LYS A 105 -28.05 3.83 -14.01
CA LYS A 105 -28.44 4.96 -14.85
C LYS A 105 -28.00 4.81 -16.30
N LYS A 106 -26.86 4.15 -16.55
CA LYS A 106 -26.35 3.80 -17.88
C LYS A 106 -26.99 2.53 -18.48
N GLY A 107 -27.89 1.85 -17.76
CA GLY A 107 -28.46 0.56 -18.17
C GLY A 107 -27.49 -0.62 -18.05
N LEU A 108 -26.34 -0.42 -17.41
CA LEU A 108 -25.25 -1.37 -17.24
C LEU A 108 -25.20 -1.98 -15.82
N GLY A 109 -26.20 -1.79 -14.97
CA GLY A 109 -26.17 -2.25 -13.57
C GLY A 109 -25.82 -3.74 -13.37
N ARG A 110 -26.09 -4.61 -14.36
CA ARG A 110 -25.72 -6.04 -14.33
C ARG A 110 -24.21 -6.30 -14.41
N THR A 111 -23.42 -5.33 -14.87
CA THR A 111 -21.96 -5.45 -14.95
C THR A 111 -21.27 -5.03 -13.64
N PHE A 112 -22.03 -4.48 -12.69
CA PHE A 112 -21.51 -4.12 -11.38
C PHE A 112 -20.97 -5.37 -10.68
N ARG A 113 -19.70 -5.31 -10.29
CA ARG A 113 -19.06 -6.35 -9.50
C ARG A 113 -18.21 -5.71 -8.42
N SER A 114 -18.23 -6.29 -7.23
CA SER A 114 -17.42 -5.85 -6.11
C SER A 114 -17.05 -7.01 -5.21
N GLU A 115 -15.90 -6.92 -4.57
CA GLU A 115 -15.43 -7.88 -3.57
C GLU A 115 -15.06 -7.16 -2.27
N GLU A 116 -15.26 -7.83 -1.13
CA GLU A 116 -14.78 -7.31 0.15
C GLU A 116 -13.35 -7.78 0.41
N CYS A 117 -12.47 -6.85 0.80
CA CYS A 117 -11.12 -7.21 1.19
C CYS A 117 -11.14 -8.11 2.45
N PRO A 118 -10.58 -9.32 2.42
CA PRO A 118 -10.58 -10.23 3.56
C PRO A 118 -9.82 -9.73 4.80
N GLU A 119 -8.97 -8.72 4.64
CA GLU A 119 -8.11 -8.20 5.71
C GLU A 119 -8.65 -6.95 6.40
N CYS A 120 -9.14 -5.97 5.62
CA CYS A 120 -9.64 -4.72 6.18
C CYS A 120 -11.16 -4.55 6.03
N GLY A 121 -11.85 -5.35 5.22
CA GLY A 121 -13.28 -5.24 4.97
C GLY A 121 -13.68 -4.13 4.00
N ALA A 122 -12.72 -3.47 3.35
CA ALA A 122 -13.04 -2.45 2.34
C ALA A 122 -13.66 -3.08 1.08
N THR A 123 -14.66 -2.41 0.51
CA THR A 123 -15.31 -2.82 -0.74
C THR A 123 -14.48 -2.37 -1.95
N LEU A 124 -14.07 -3.33 -2.77
CA LEU A 124 -13.28 -3.11 -3.97
C LEU A 124 -14.18 -3.29 -5.18
N ILE A 125 -14.25 -2.25 -6.01
CA ILE A 125 -15.02 -2.27 -7.27
C ILE A 125 -14.17 -3.02 -8.29
N LEU A 126 -14.78 -4.00 -8.96
CA LEU A 126 -14.15 -4.86 -9.97
C LEU A 126 -15.01 -4.98 -11.22
N SER A 127 -15.91 -4.01 -11.45
CA SER A 127 -16.70 -3.89 -12.68
C SER A 127 -15.78 -3.88 -13.90
N GLY A 128 -16.18 -4.51 -15.00
CA GLY A 128 -15.38 -4.57 -16.23
C GLY A 128 -14.16 -5.51 -16.19
N MET A 129 -13.70 -5.92 -15.01
CA MET A 129 -12.56 -6.82 -14.88
C MET A 129 -13.01 -8.31 -14.94
N PRO A 130 -12.21 -9.24 -15.49
CA PRO A 130 -12.42 -10.68 -15.34
C PRO A 130 -12.21 -11.17 -13.89
N ALA A 131 -12.60 -12.41 -13.59
CA ALA A 131 -12.28 -13.03 -12.30
C ALA A 131 -10.77 -13.38 -12.23
N SER A 132 -10.15 -13.20 -11.08
CA SER A 132 -8.75 -13.53 -10.84
C SER A 132 -8.58 -14.25 -9.49
N PRO A 133 -7.57 -15.14 -9.34
CA PRO A 133 -7.39 -15.93 -8.13
C PRO A 133 -7.01 -15.10 -6.90
N GLN A 134 -6.43 -13.93 -7.11
CA GLN A 134 -6.05 -12.99 -6.06
C GLN A 134 -6.70 -11.62 -6.24
N LEU A 135 -6.75 -10.89 -5.14
CA LEU A 135 -7.34 -9.56 -5.00
C LEU A 135 -6.35 -8.64 -4.30
N TYR A 136 -6.12 -7.46 -4.87
CA TYR A 136 -5.29 -6.42 -4.26
C TYR A 136 -6.17 -5.33 -3.66
N CYS A 137 -5.96 -5.02 -2.38
CA CYS A 137 -6.67 -3.94 -1.72
C CYS A 137 -5.87 -2.63 -1.75
N ARG A 138 -6.37 -1.61 -2.45
CA ARG A 138 -5.74 -0.28 -2.50
C ARG A 138 -5.71 0.47 -1.15
N PHE A 139 -6.53 0.07 -0.18
CA PHE A 139 -6.62 0.74 1.12
C PHE A 139 -5.61 0.21 2.14
N CYS A 140 -5.47 -1.13 2.23
CA CYS A 140 -4.52 -1.77 3.16
C CYS A 140 -3.26 -2.31 2.48
N HIS A 141 -3.18 -2.23 1.15
CA HIS A 141 -2.08 -2.71 0.31
C HIS A 141 -1.77 -4.21 0.46
N THR A 142 -2.77 -4.98 0.89
CA THR A 142 -2.62 -6.43 1.03
C THR A 142 -3.10 -7.12 -0.24
N LEU A 143 -2.38 -8.17 -0.62
CA LEU A 143 -2.72 -9.06 -1.70
C LEU A 143 -3.24 -10.36 -1.09
N SER A 144 -4.45 -10.76 -1.45
CA SER A 144 -5.16 -11.89 -0.82
C SER A 144 -5.61 -12.90 -1.86
N THR A 145 -5.39 -14.17 -1.60
CA THR A 145 -6.01 -15.25 -2.40
C THR A 145 -7.51 -15.31 -2.08
N ILE A 146 -8.36 -15.24 -3.12
CA ILE A 146 -9.82 -15.18 -3.00
C ILE A 146 -10.57 -16.27 -3.77
N ALA A 147 -9.93 -17.00 -4.69
CA ALA A 147 -10.60 -18.08 -5.41
C ALA A 147 -11.01 -19.22 -4.47
N ASP A 148 -12.26 -19.69 -4.63
CA ASP A 148 -12.91 -20.67 -3.75
C ASP A 148 -12.19 -22.04 -3.71
N ASP A 149 -11.50 -22.41 -4.79
CA ASP A 149 -10.76 -23.66 -4.92
C ASP A 149 -9.31 -23.57 -4.40
N LEU A 150 -8.88 -22.39 -3.95
CA LEU A 150 -7.54 -22.14 -3.46
C LEU A 150 -7.52 -21.84 -1.95
N GLN A 151 -6.58 -22.46 -1.24
CA GLN A 151 -6.31 -22.11 0.15
C GLN A 151 -5.28 -20.97 0.20
N PRO A 152 -5.57 -19.84 0.88
CA PRO A 152 -4.58 -18.78 1.06
C PRO A 152 -3.29 -19.29 1.70
N PRO A 153 -2.10 -19.03 1.10
CA PRO A 153 -0.85 -19.56 1.59
C PRO A 153 -0.52 -18.98 2.98
N PRO A 154 0.00 -19.81 3.92
CA PRO A 154 0.35 -19.33 5.25
C PRO A 154 1.27 -18.11 5.23
N GLY A 155 0.84 -17.02 5.89
CA GLY A 155 1.61 -15.79 6.02
C GLY A 155 1.41 -14.78 4.88
N GLU A 156 0.57 -15.05 3.88
CA GLU A 156 0.26 -14.13 2.75
C GLU A 156 -0.13 -12.73 3.23
N LYS A 157 -1.00 -12.65 4.25
CA LYS A 157 -1.51 -11.41 4.84
C LYS A 157 -0.43 -10.43 5.35
N GLN A 158 0.79 -10.91 5.58
CA GLN A 158 1.91 -10.11 6.07
C GLN A 158 2.76 -9.54 4.91
N LEU A 159 2.47 -9.96 3.67
CA LEU A 159 3.18 -9.57 2.48
C LEU A 159 2.55 -8.35 1.82
N ARG A 160 3.40 -7.45 1.36
CA ARG A 160 3.06 -6.20 0.67
C ARG A 160 4.32 -5.60 0.06
N LEU A 161 4.18 -4.47 -0.61
CA LEU A 161 5.30 -3.76 -1.19
C LEU A 161 6.15 -3.06 -0.12
N CYS A 162 7.45 -3.05 -0.34
CA CYS A 162 8.40 -2.31 0.47
C CYS A 162 8.41 -0.82 0.08
N ASP A 163 8.24 0.09 1.04
CA ASP A 163 8.24 1.55 0.80
C ASP A 163 9.53 2.06 0.15
N GLU A 164 10.63 1.32 0.29
CA GLU A 164 11.95 1.74 -0.22
C GLU A 164 12.26 1.19 -1.61
N CYS A 165 12.01 -0.10 -1.85
CA CYS A 165 12.43 -0.74 -3.10
C CYS A 165 11.26 -1.13 -4.00
N GLY A 166 10.02 -0.87 -3.61
CA GLY A 166 8.82 -1.25 -4.37
C GLY A 166 8.56 -2.77 -4.44
N MET A 167 9.54 -3.63 -4.16
CA MET A 167 9.39 -5.08 -4.26
C MET A 167 8.43 -5.67 -3.21
N PHE A 168 7.66 -6.66 -3.63
CA PHE A 168 6.82 -7.50 -2.79
C PHE A 168 7.67 -8.33 -1.82
N SER A 169 7.41 -8.21 -0.53
CA SER A 169 8.13 -8.89 0.55
C SER A 169 7.31 -8.81 1.84
N LYS A 170 7.93 -9.05 2.99
CA LYS A 170 7.36 -8.89 4.34
C LYS A 170 7.92 -7.64 5.03
N PRO A 171 7.53 -6.43 4.64
CA PRO A 171 8.08 -5.22 5.22
C PRO A 171 7.64 -5.04 6.68
N ARG A 172 8.56 -4.51 7.48
CA ARG A 172 8.40 -4.24 8.91
C ARG A 172 8.64 -2.77 9.17
N ARG A 173 8.02 -2.26 10.23
CA ARG A 173 8.27 -0.90 10.70
C ARG A 173 9.75 -0.77 11.07
N PHE A 174 10.42 0.17 10.40
CA PHE A 174 11.82 0.50 10.53
C PHE A 174 11.96 1.99 10.86
N THR A 175 12.69 2.30 11.93
CA THR A 175 12.93 3.68 12.35
C THR A 175 14.33 4.08 11.93
N ILE A 176 14.42 4.99 10.97
CA ILE A 176 15.67 5.64 10.59
C ILE A 176 15.92 6.76 11.58
N PHE A 177 17.12 6.79 12.15
CA PHE A 177 17.49 7.76 13.17
C PHE A 177 18.94 8.20 12.96
N TYR A 178 19.14 9.50 12.81
CA TYR A 178 20.45 10.13 12.75
C TYR A 178 20.52 11.20 13.83
N PHE A 179 21.54 11.12 14.67
CA PHE A 179 21.85 12.12 15.67
C PHE A 179 23.16 12.80 15.28
N TYR A 180 23.21 14.12 15.38
CA TYR A 180 24.43 14.89 15.16
C TYR A 180 24.68 15.84 16.33
N PHE A 181 25.95 15.96 16.71
CA PHE A 181 26.40 16.82 17.79
C PHE A 181 27.68 17.55 17.37
N LEU A 182 27.60 18.87 17.27
CA LEU A 182 28.71 19.77 16.98
C LEU A 182 28.84 20.79 18.11
N LEU A 183 29.55 20.43 19.21
CA LEU A 183 29.93 21.24 20.40
C LEU A 183 28.87 22.18 21.02
N VAL A 184 28.25 23.07 20.24
CA VAL A 184 27.22 24.06 20.60
C VAL A 184 25.87 23.81 19.89
N VAL A 185 25.84 23.04 18.80
CA VAL A 185 24.62 22.71 18.04
C VAL A 185 24.41 21.20 18.04
N TRP A 186 23.21 20.77 18.39
CA TRP A 186 22.81 19.37 18.33
C TRP A 186 21.44 19.25 17.68
N GLY A 187 21.17 18.10 17.10
CA GLY A 187 19.88 17.81 16.53
C GLY A 187 19.74 16.35 16.17
N TRP A 188 18.51 15.97 15.83
CA TRP A 188 18.21 14.64 15.38
C TRP A 188 17.23 14.69 14.22
N TRP A 189 17.37 13.72 13.34
CA TRP A 189 16.40 13.44 12.30
C TRP A 189 15.91 12.02 12.48
N SER A 190 14.59 11.83 12.42
CA SER A 190 13.96 10.53 12.58
C SER A 190 12.83 10.37 11.59
N ARG A 191 12.72 9.18 10.99
CA ARG A 191 11.62 8.82 10.09
C ARG A 191 11.26 7.35 10.27
N SER A 192 9.97 7.05 10.39
CA SER A 192 9.48 5.67 10.33
C SER A 192 9.10 5.32 8.89
N THR A 193 9.45 4.12 8.43
CA THR A 193 9.08 3.56 7.12
C THR A 193 8.78 2.07 7.27
N TRP A 194 8.11 1.45 6.29
CA TRP A 194 7.92 0.00 6.21
C TRP A 194 8.86 -0.59 5.17
N ARG A 195 9.90 -1.28 5.63
CA ARG A 195 10.97 -1.79 4.76
C ARG A 195 11.06 -3.30 4.85
N CYS A 196 11.33 -3.95 3.72
CA CYS A 196 11.70 -5.36 3.69
C CYS A 196 13.01 -5.59 4.46
N PRO A 197 13.28 -6.81 4.97
CA PRO A 197 14.49 -7.08 5.72
C PRO A 197 15.79 -6.75 4.98
N ALA A 198 15.80 -6.90 3.66
CA ALA A 198 16.93 -6.51 2.81
C ALA A 198 17.22 -5.00 2.85
N CYS A 199 16.19 -4.16 2.70
CA CYS A 199 16.34 -2.70 2.78
C CYS A 199 16.65 -2.22 4.20
N MET A 200 16.07 -2.87 5.21
CA MET A 200 16.40 -2.59 6.62
C MET A 200 17.88 -2.81 6.90
N ARG A 201 18.46 -3.93 6.45
CA ARG A 201 19.89 -4.25 6.67
C ARG A 201 20.82 -3.20 6.08
N GLY A 202 20.59 -2.83 4.82
CA GLY A 202 21.40 -1.81 4.15
C GLY A 202 21.36 -0.46 4.87
N GLU A 203 20.17 -0.03 5.29
CA GLU A 203 20.03 1.24 6.01
C GLU A 203 20.54 1.18 7.45
N ALA A 204 20.33 0.08 8.17
CA ALA A 204 20.82 -0.08 9.53
C ALA A 204 22.35 0.02 9.62
N TRP A 205 23.08 -0.51 8.61
CA TRP A 205 24.52 -0.35 8.52
C TRP A 205 24.94 1.11 8.25
N LYS A 206 24.24 1.82 7.36
CA LYS A 206 24.48 3.27 7.14
C LYS A 206 24.22 4.08 8.42
N MET A 207 23.13 3.78 9.12
CA MET A 207 22.79 4.40 10.40
C MET A 207 23.86 4.13 11.45
N LEU A 208 24.35 2.90 11.57
CA LEU A 208 25.39 2.56 12.53
C LEU A 208 26.67 3.33 12.23
N ALA A 209 27.09 3.38 10.95
CA ALA A 209 28.28 4.12 10.53
C ALA A 209 28.15 5.64 10.79
N ALA A 210 27.01 6.24 10.44
CA ALA A 210 26.79 7.68 10.62
C ALA A 210 26.69 8.09 12.10
N ASN A 211 25.98 7.30 12.91
CA ASN A 211 25.82 7.59 14.34
C ASN A 211 27.06 7.23 15.17
N PHE A 212 28.01 6.46 14.62
CA PHE A 212 29.24 6.09 15.30
C PHE A 212 30.03 7.32 15.79
N VAL A 213 30.06 8.37 14.98
CA VAL A 213 30.77 9.63 15.28
C VAL A 213 30.22 10.35 16.51
N PHE A 214 28.90 10.24 16.75
CA PHE A 214 28.21 11.02 17.79
C PHE A 214 27.78 10.17 19.00
N VAL A 215 28.01 8.85 18.97
CA VAL A 215 27.76 7.83 20.01
C VAL A 215 26.29 7.65 20.44
N LEU A 216 25.53 8.73 20.64
CA LEU A 216 24.15 8.73 21.14
C LEU A 216 23.14 8.02 20.22
N GLY A 217 23.38 7.99 18.92
CA GLY A 217 22.52 7.27 17.97
C GLY A 217 22.84 5.78 17.82
N ILE A 218 23.97 5.30 18.37
CA ILE A 218 24.42 3.90 18.25
C ILE A 218 23.39 2.92 18.83
N PRO A 219 22.79 3.13 20.02
CA PRO A 219 21.82 2.18 20.57
C PRO A 219 20.62 1.94 19.65
N VAL A 220 20.09 3.01 19.04
CA VAL A 220 18.97 2.91 18.09
C VAL A 220 19.40 2.14 16.84
N ALA A 221 20.58 2.45 16.29
CA ALA A 221 21.12 1.75 15.13
C ALA A 221 21.37 0.26 15.39
N LEU A 222 21.93 -0.10 16.55
CA LEU A 222 22.13 -1.50 16.94
C LEU A 222 20.82 -2.25 17.06
N VAL A 223 19.82 -1.69 17.74
CA VAL A 223 18.49 -2.32 17.86
C VAL A 223 17.87 -2.56 16.48
N GLN A 224 17.94 -1.58 15.57
CA GLN A 224 17.42 -1.73 14.22
C GLN A 224 18.23 -2.74 13.39
N LEU A 225 19.55 -2.79 13.58
CA LEU A 225 20.41 -3.79 12.95
C LEU A 225 20.04 -5.20 13.41
N PHE A 226 19.96 -5.46 14.71
CA PHE A 226 19.52 -6.75 15.26
C PHE A 226 18.13 -7.13 14.72
N ARG A 227 17.17 -6.20 14.69
CA ARG A 227 15.82 -6.43 14.12
C ARG A 227 15.83 -6.74 12.63
N SER A 228 16.83 -6.25 11.88
CA SER A 228 16.93 -6.47 10.43
C SER A 228 17.44 -7.88 10.07
N TYR A 229 18.17 -8.53 10.98
CA TYR A 229 18.61 -9.93 10.86
C TYR A 229 17.75 -10.90 11.68
N GLY A 230 17.06 -10.43 12.73
CA GLY A 230 16.18 -11.25 13.57
C GLY A 230 14.76 -11.35 13.01
N GLY A 231 14.25 -12.57 12.89
CA GLY A 231 12.87 -12.84 12.45
C GLY A 231 12.67 -12.75 10.93
N THR A 232 13.72 -13.03 10.15
CA THR A 232 13.75 -12.96 8.67
C THR A 232 13.11 -14.14 7.96
N ASP A 233 12.66 -15.16 8.67
CA ASP A 233 12.07 -16.28 7.99
C ASP A 233 10.66 -15.88 7.53
N LEU A 234 10.59 -15.41 6.28
CA LEU A 234 9.58 -15.93 5.36
C LEU A 234 9.73 -17.47 5.38
N ALA A 235 9.26 -18.09 6.44
CA ALA A 235 9.19 -19.52 6.60
C ALA A 235 8.05 -20.05 5.73
N GLY A 236 8.07 -21.35 5.44
CA GLY A 236 7.03 -21.99 4.67
C GLY A 236 7.06 -21.61 3.19
N PRO A 237 5.92 -21.28 2.56
CA PRO A 237 5.78 -21.24 1.12
C PRO A 237 6.66 -20.17 0.43
N PHE A 238 6.89 -19.04 1.09
CA PHE A 238 7.66 -17.92 0.54
C PHE A 238 9.16 -17.94 0.89
N ARG A 239 9.67 -19.07 1.39
CA ARG A 239 11.10 -19.22 1.70
C ARG A 239 11.95 -18.97 0.46
N GLY A 240 12.89 -18.03 0.59
CA GLY A 240 13.78 -17.59 -0.47
C GLY A 240 13.43 -16.21 -1.04
N LEU A 241 12.28 -15.62 -0.69
CA LEU A 241 11.81 -14.37 -1.29
C LEU A 241 12.80 -13.21 -1.08
N ASP A 242 13.28 -13.02 0.15
CA ASP A 242 14.26 -11.97 0.46
C ASP A 242 15.59 -12.19 -0.26
N THR A 243 16.02 -13.45 -0.39
CA THR A 243 17.23 -13.80 -1.15
C THR A 243 17.05 -13.49 -2.63
N GLY A 244 15.90 -13.86 -3.20
CA GLY A 244 15.53 -13.54 -4.59
C GLY A 244 15.54 -12.04 -4.85
N ASN A 245 14.87 -11.27 -3.98
CA ASN A 245 14.82 -9.80 -4.07
C ASN A 245 16.22 -9.18 -3.96
N ILE A 246 17.09 -9.70 -3.10
CA ILE A 246 18.49 -9.22 -2.99
C ILE A 246 19.28 -9.51 -4.27
N LYS A 247 19.14 -10.72 -4.82
CA LYS A 247 19.83 -11.11 -6.05
C LYS A 247 19.38 -10.25 -7.23
N ALA A 248 18.07 -10.06 -7.38
CA ALA A 248 17.48 -9.19 -8.40
C ALA A 248 18.08 -7.79 -8.33
N ARG A 249 18.06 -7.18 -7.15
CA ARG A 249 18.62 -5.84 -6.93
C ARG A 249 20.12 -5.72 -7.18
N LYS A 250 20.88 -6.81 -7.03
CA LYS A 250 22.31 -6.88 -7.34
C LYS A 250 22.59 -7.15 -8.82
N GLY A 251 21.56 -7.33 -9.65
CA GLY A 251 21.71 -7.69 -11.06
C GLY A 251 21.92 -9.19 -11.31
N ASP A 252 21.92 -10.03 -10.28
CA ASP A 252 21.92 -11.50 -10.42
C ASP A 252 20.50 -11.97 -10.73
N VAL A 253 20.03 -11.67 -11.95
CA VAL A 253 18.67 -12.02 -12.37
C VAL A 253 18.50 -13.52 -12.46
N GLY A 254 19.48 -14.25 -13.02
CA GLY A 254 19.43 -15.72 -13.08
C GLY A 254 19.24 -16.35 -11.69
N GLY A 255 19.98 -15.88 -10.70
CA GLY A 255 19.83 -16.34 -9.33
C GLY A 255 18.52 -15.89 -8.67
N ALA A 256 17.97 -14.73 -9.01
CA ALA A 256 16.65 -14.29 -8.55
C ALA A 256 15.52 -15.16 -9.12
N LEU A 257 15.57 -15.43 -10.43
CA LEU A 257 14.63 -16.31 -11.14
C LEU A 257 14.56 -17.69 -10.50
N GLN A 258 15.71 -18.25 -10.12
CA GLN A 258 15.77 -19.54 -9.44
C GLN A 258 14.99 -19.52 -8.10
N GLN A 259 15.14 -18.45 -7.32
CA GLN A 259 14.43 -18.32 -6.04
C GLN A 259 12.93 -18.11 -6.26
N TYR A 260 12.54 -17.26 -7.21
CA TYR A 260 11.13 -17.00 -7.52
C TYR A 260 10.43 -18.25 -8.06
N ARG A 261 11.07 -19.01 -8.96
CA ARG A 261 10.53 -20.29 -9.47
C ARG A 261 10.29 -21.29 -8.34
N ALA A 262 11.24 -21.46 -7.43
CA ALA A 262 11.07 -22.34 -6.28
C ALA A 262 9.93 -21.91 -5.34
N ILE A 263 9.55 -20.63 -5.31
CA ILE A 263 8.38 -20.15 -4.56
C ILE A 263 7.11 -20.40 -5.36
N LEU A 264 7.11 -20.12 -6.67
CA LEU A 264 5.97 -20.35 -7.56
C LEU A 264 5.61 -21.84 -7.68
N GLU A 265 6.55 -22.76 -7.50
CA GLU A 265 6.26 -24.21 -7.38
C GLU A 265 5.40 -24.54 -6.14
N ARG A 266 5.46 -23.71 -5.09
CA ARG A 266 4.68 -23.88 -3.84
C ARG A 266 3.45 -22.98 -3.80
N VAL A 267 3.52 -21.82 -4.45
CA VAL A 267 2.47 -20.80 -4.53
C VAL A 267 2.33 -20.38 -6.00
N PRO A 268 1.65 -21.18 -6.83
CA PRO A 268 1.54 -20.91 -8.26
C PRO A 268 0.82 -19.59 -8.55
N HIS A 269 -0.17 -19.26 -7.73
CA HIS A 269 -0.96 -18.04 -7.81
C HIS A 269 -0.35 -16.95 -6.91
N CYS A 270 0.59 -16.17 -7.46
CA CYS A 270 1.21 -15.07 -6.72
C CYS A 270 1.59 -13.89 -7.63
N ALA A 271 0.66 -12.96 -7.80
CA ALA A 271 0.86 -11.70 -8.53
C ALA A 271 2.06 -10.91 -8.00
N GLY A 272 2.23 -10.84 -6.67
CA GLY A 272 3.36 -10.15 -6.05
C GLY A 272 4.74 -10.71 -6.46
N LEU A 273 4.86 -12.03 -6.63
CA LEU A 273 6.10 -12.64 -7.09
C LEU A 273 6.34 -12.42 -8.59
N LYS A 274 5.29 -12.54 -9.41
CA LYS A 274 5.38 -12.27 -10.85
C LYS A 274 5.72 -10.80 -11.14
N TYR A 275 5.23 -9.89 -10.30
CA TYR A 275 5.66 -8.49 -10.29
C TYR A 275 7.15 -8.32 -9.94
N ASN A 276 7.65 -8.98 -8.89
CA ASN A 276 9.08 -8.94 -8.56
C ASN A 276 9.96 -9.51 -9.68
N LEU A 277 9.45 -10.51 -10.40
CA LEU A 277 10.07 -11.07 -11.60
C LEU A 277 10.16 -10.01 -12.71
N GLY A 278 9.06 -9.30 -13.00
CA GLY A 278 9.03 -8.20 -13.97
C GLY A 278 10.04 -7.10 -13.61
N LEU A 279 10.07 -6.67 -12.35
CA LEU A 279 11.07 -5.70 -11.87
C LEU A 279 12.52 -6.16 -12.08
N ALA A 280 12.81 -7.44 -11.82
CA ALA A 280 14.15 -8.00 -12.01
C ALA A 280 14.56 -8.02 -13.49
N LEU A 281 13.64 -8.35 -14.39
CA LEU A 281 13.88 -8.37 -15.83
C LEU A 281 14.05 -6.96 -16.40
N LEU A 282 13.26 -6.00 -15.93
CA LEU A 282 13.42 -4.58 -16.27
C LEU A 282 14.78 -4.04 -15.83
N GLN A 283 15.24 -4.41 -14.63
CA GLN A 283 16.56 -4.02 -14.16
C GLN A 283 17.68 -4.58 -15.06
N GLN A 284 17.45 -5.72 -15.72
CA GLN A 284 18.36 -6.30 -16.72
C GLN A 284 18.26 -5.64 -18.10
N GLY A 285 17.24 -4.80 -18.34
CA GLY A 285 16.92 -4.22 -19.64
C GLY A 285 16.07 -5.11 -20.55
N ASP A 286 15.62 -6.27 -20.07
CA ASP A 286 14.77 -7.19 -20.84
C ASP A 286 13.28 -6.79 -20.74
N LYS A 287 12.96 -5.68 -21.42
CA LYS A 287 11.64 -5.02 -21.35
C LYS A 287 10.50 -5.89 -21.83
N SER A 288 10.70 -6.66 -22.90
CA SER A 288 9.69 -7.57 -23.45
C SER A 288 9.30 -8.65 -22.42
N ARG A 289 10.28 -9.36 -21.87
CA ARG A 289 9.98 -10.39 -20.85
C ARG A 289 9.48 -9.80 -19.53
N ALA A 290 9.87 -8.57 -19.20
CA ALA A 290 9.32 -7.87 -18.06
C ALA A 290 7.83 -7.53 -18.25
N ALA A 291 7.43 -7.08 -19.44
CA ALA A 291 6.03 -6.83 -19.78
C ALA A 291 5.19 -8.10 -19.66
N ASP A 292 5.70 -9.24 -20.14
CA ASP A 292 5.03 -10.53 -19.98
C ASP A 292 4.90 -10.96 -18.51
N ALA A 293 5.92 -10.69 -17.68
CA ALA A 293 5.87 -11.00 -16.26
C ALA A 293 4.85 -10.13 -15.50
N PHE A 294 4.68 -8.85 -15.88
CA PHE A 294 3.64 -8.01 -15.30
C PHE A 294 2.24 -8.36 -15.80
N ALA A 295 2.10 -8.70 -17.09
CA ALA A 295 0.84 -9.23 -17.62
C ALA A 295 0.43 -10.48 -16.84
N ALA A 296 1.36 -11.41 -16.64
CA ALA A 296 1.13 -12.60 -15.84
C ALA A 296 0.82 -12.29 -14.36
N ALA A 297 1.25 -11.14 -13.82
CA ALA A 297 0.85 -10.68 -12.48
C ALA A 297 -0.59 -10.17 -12.46
N LEU A 298 -1.04 -9.50 -13.53
CA LEU A 298 -2.43 -9.08 -13.71
C LEU A 298 -3.36 -10.26 -13.97
N ASP A 299 -2.91 -11.32 -14.64
CA ASP A 299 -3.68 -12.56 -14.79
C ASP A 299 -4.01 -13.20 -13.42
N GLU A 300 -3.08 -13.10 -12.46
CA GLU A 300 -3.31 -13.60 -11.09
C GLU A 300 -4.14 -12.65 -10.23
N CYS A 301 -4.02 -11.35 -10.46
CA CYS A 301 -4.68 -10.31 -9.70
C CYS A 301 -5.02 -9.15 -10.62
N VAL A 302 -6.23 -9.16 -11.16
CA VAL A 302 -6.60 -8.26 -12.25
C VAL A 302 -6.56 -6.79 -11.85
N ASN A 303 -6.83 -6.48 -10.58
CA ASN A 303 -6.82 -5.14 -10.02
C ASN A 303 -5.46 -4.79 -9.35
N TYR A 304 -4.37 -5.46 -9.72
CA TYR A 304 -3.07 -5.23 -9.10
C TYR A 304 -2.40 -3.94 -9.62
N VAL A 305 -2.81 -2.82 -9.02
CA VAL A 305 -2.37 -1.45 -9.37
C VAL A 305 -0.85 -1.34 -9.56
N PRO A 306 0.01 -1.93 -8.69
CA PRO A 306 1.46 -1.84 -8.89
C PRO A 306 1.98 -2.44 -10.20
N ALA A 307 1.35 -3.50 -10.73
CA ALA A 307 1.72 -4.08 -12.01
C ALA A 307 1.18 -3.26 -13.17
N TYR A 308 -0.09 -2.82 -13.10
CA TYR A 308 -0.72 -1.94 -14.08
C TYR A 308 0.11 -0.67 -14.33
N ALA A 309 0.49 0.03 -13.24
CA ALA A 309 1.24 1.28 -13.29
C ALA A 309 2.60 1.16 -14.00
N VAL A 310 3.21 -0.05 -14.03
CA VAL A 310 4.49 -0.27 -14.72
C VAL A 310 4.29 -0.82 -16.13
N VAL A 311 3.33 -1.73 -16.35
CA VAL A 311 3.15 -2.38 -17.66
C VAL A 311 2.52 -1.45 -18.68
N ARG A 312 1.64 -0.53 -18.28
CA ARG A 312 1.00 0.45 -19.19
C ARG A 312 2.03 1.29 -19.98
N PRO A 313 2.91 2.07 -19.34
CA PRO A 313 3.94 2.82 -20.08
C PRO A 313 4.96 1.91 -20.77
N LEU A 314 5.13 0.67 -20.31
CA LEU A 314 6.04 -0.29 -20.92
C LEU A 314 5.50 -0.83 -22.26
N TYR A 315 4.20 -1.09 -22.37
CA TYR A 315 3.56 -1.43 -23.64
C TYR A 315 3.64 -0.29 -24.65
N GLU A 316 3.47 0.96 -24.20
CA GLU A 316 3.69 2.15 -25.04
C GLU A 316 5.10 2.20 -25.60
N GLU A 317 6.11 1.98 -24.75
CA GLU A 317 7.51 1.97 -25.16
C GLU A 317 7.83 0.82 -26.15
N LEU A 318 7.24 -0.35 -25.95
CA LEU A 318 7.44 -1.52 -26.81
C LEU A 318 6.63 -1.46 -28.12
N GLY A 319 5.67 -0.54 -28.24
CA GLY A 319 4.76 -0.46 -29.38
C GLY A 319 3.67 -1.55 -29.39
N GLU A 320 3.36 -2.12 -28.22
CA GLU A 320 2.36 -3.19 -28.02
C GLU A 320 0.94 -2.60 -27.97
N THR A 321 0.50 -2.03 -29.09
CA THR A 321 -0.74 -1.21 -29.17
C THR A 321 -2.01 -1.99 -28.85
N GLU A 322 -2.09 -3.26 -29.26
CA GLU A 322 -3.23 -4.13 -29.00
C GLU A 322 -3.34 -4.47 -27.51
N ARG A 323 -2.25 -4.93 -26.89
CA ARG A 323 -2.20 -5.24 -25.45
C ARG A 323 -2.47 -4.00 -24.59
N LEU A 324 -2.02 -2.81 -25.03
CA LEU A 324 -2.31 -1.55 -24.35
C LEU A 324 -3.80 -1.20 -24.43
N ALA A 325 -4.43 -1.37 -25.59
CA ALA A 325 -5.86 -1.09 -25.77
C ALA A 325 -6.72 -2.03 -24.92
N GLU A 326 -6.39 -3.32 -24.89
CA GLU A 326 -7.07 -4.30 -24.02
C GLU A 326 -6.90 -3.95 -22.53
N LEU A 327 -5.68 -3.57 -22.14
CA LEU A 327 -5.38 -3.18 -20.77
C LEU A 327 -6.19 -1.94 -20.34
N LYS A 328 -6.23 -0.90 -21.19
CA LYS A 328 -7.01 0.32 -20.94
C LYS A 328 -8.50 0.02 -20.87
N ALA A 329 -9.06 -0.72 -21.83
CA ALA A 329 -10.48 -1.08 -21.82
C ALA A 329 -10.91 -1.82 -20.54
N MET A 330 -10.01 -2.56 -19.90
CA MET A 330 -10.26 -3.26 -18.64
C MET A 330 -10.16 -2.33 -17.40
N TRP A 331 -9.38 -1.25 -17.48
CA TRP A 331 -9.10 -0.32 -16.38
C TRP A 331 -9.71 1.09 -16.57
N ASP A 332 -10.37 1.36 -17.70
CA ASP A 332 -10.90 2.67 -18.13
C ASP A 332 -11.97 3.26 -17.18
N ASP A 333 -12.53 2.48 -16.25
CA ASP A 333 -13.39 3.00 -15.16
C ASP A 333 -12.59 3.68 -14.02
N GLU A 334 -11.25 3.53 -13.97
CA GLU A 334 -10.36 4.12 -12.95
C GLU A 334 -9.56 5.33 -13.46
N ASP A 335 -9.23 5.41 -14.76
CA ASP A 335 -8.39 6.48 -15.33
C ASP A 335 -9.07 7.88 -15.28
N GLU A 336 -10.40 7.97 -15.35
CA GLU A 336 -11.12 9.26 -15.19
C GLU A 336 -11.00 9.87 -13.78
N ALA A 337 -10.67 9.06 -12.76
CA ALA A 337 -10.50 9.51 -11.38
C ALA A 337 -9.06 9.97 -11.05
N GLU A 338 -8.06 9.53 -11.82
CA GLU A 338 -6.65 9.89 -11.61
C GLU A 338 -6.15 11.00 -12.54
N GLU A 339 -6.72 11.17 -13.74
CA GLU A 339 -6.30 12.25 -14.66
C GLU A 339 -6.82 13.65 -14.27
N SER A 340 -7.64 13.75 -13.22
CA SER A 340 -8.26 15.01 -12.76
C SER A 340 -7.68 15.60 -11.45
N GLN A 341 -6.48 15.18 -10.99
CA GLN A 341 -5.85 15.72 -9.76
C GLN A 341 -4.41 16.19 -9.93
#